data_AF-A0A0H3DS67-F1
#
_entry.id   AF-A0A0H3DS67-F1
#
_cell.length_a   1.000
_cell.length_b   1.000
_cell.length_c   1.000
_cell.angle_alpha   90.00
_cell.angle_beta   90.00
_cell.angle_gamma   90.00
#
_symmetry.space_group_name_H-M   'P 1'
#
loop_
_entity.id
_entity.type
_entity.pdbx_description
1 polymer ?
#
loop_
_entity_poly.entity_id
_entity_poly.type
_entity_poly.pdbx_seq_one_letter_code
_entity_poly.pdbx_strand_id
1 'polypeptide(L)'
;MLLSLYCLTAVAQGCGFPPIAKAISQWYSKSERGGWYSLWNTSHNVGGALAPLIASGVIEYTGNWRYAFYVPAAITAVQAIISAIFMRAKPEKYGLPNVGEWKKDTKQLAINQRSEGGLTMWAMFTRYIVNSPIIWMAIGGDLCIYVIRTVTNDWVSVYFVKELGWDLVKSNSLVAWFEVGGILGGLTSGIISDRLFNADRWKTILIYSFVLIAGMIGVALTIHVHYYLVAICFFIIGAGIYAPQMLFALGIIEASHADGAGAATGLKGGVTYIGAAMAGAPIALIEKAYSWNGVFILLAAIAILLVLLTIGIIGVDKRYNRINAR
;
A
#
# COMPACT_ATOMS: atom_id res chain seq x y z
N MET A 1 -13.11 -22.99 13.26
CA MET A 1 -13.81 -22.89 11.96
C MET A 1 -13.51 -21.57 11.26
N LEU A 2 -13.88 -20.40 11.81
CA LEU A 2 -13.64 -19.10 11.14
C LEU A 2 -12.16 -18.79 10.91
N LEU A 3 -11.28 -19.11 11.87
CA LEU A 3 -9.83 -18.94 11.71
C LEU A 3 -9.29 -19.75 10.51
N SER A 4 -9.73 -21.00 10.36
CA SER A 4 -9.32 -21.87 9.26
C SER A 4 -9.78 -21.31 7.91
N LEU A 5 -11.02 -20.80 7.83
CA LEU A 5 -11.55 -20.15 6.63
C LEU A 5 -10.77 -18.87 6.29
N TYR A 6 -10.41 -18.08 7.30
CA TYR A 6 -9.57 -16.89 7.14
C TYR A 6 -8.18 -17.25 6.59
N CYS A 7 -7.52 -18.26 7.16
CA CYS A 7 -6.23 -18.74 6.67
C CYS A 7 -6.30 -19.25 5.22
N LEU A 8 -7.35 -20.01 4.86
CA LEU A 8 -7.56 -20.48 3.49
C LEU A 8 -7.75 -19.30 2.52
N THR A 9 -8.48 -18.27 2.95
CA THR A 9 -8.69 -17.06 2.15
C THR A 9 -7.39 -16.30 1.95
N ALA A 10 -6.56 -16.16 2.99
CA ALA A 10 -5.27 -15.51 2.91
C ALA A 10 -4.31 -16.23 1.95
N VAL A 11 -4.27 -17.57 1.98
CA VAL A 11 -3.48 -18.38 1.04
C VAL A 11 -3.98 -18.17 -0.40
N ALA A 12 -5.30 -18.20 -0.61
CA ALA A 12 -5.88 -17.98 -1.94
C ALA A 12 -5.59 -16.57 -2.48
N GLN A 13 -5.65 -15.53 -1.64
CA GLN A 13 -5.31 -14.15 -2.03
C GLN A 13 -3.84 -14.00 -2.43
N GLY A 14 -2.92 -14.70 -1.75
CA GLY A 14 -1.50 -14.69 -2.07
C GLY A 14 -1.17 -15.18 -3.49
N CYS A 15 -1.99 -16.06 -4.06
CA CYS A 15 -1.83 -16.55 -5.42
C CYS A 15 -2.25 -15.55 -6.51
N GLY A 16 -2.97 -14.46 -6.16
CA GLY A 16 -3.56 -13.55 -7.15
C GLY A 16 -2.56 -12.60 -7.82
N PHE A 17 -1.60 -12.04 -7.08
CA PHE A 17 -0.67 -11.03 -7.60
C PHE A 17 0.35 -11.57 -8.63
N PRO A 18 1.05 -12.70 -8.40
CA PRO A 18 2.12 -13.14 -9.30
C PRO A 18 1.67 -13.39 -10.76
N PRO A 19 0.51 -14.02 -11.02
CA PRO A 19 -0.01 -14.18 -12.39
C PRO A 19 -0.30 -12.85 -13.09
N ILE A 20 -0.85 -11.86 -12.37
CA ILE A 20 -1.18 -10.54 -12.94
C ILE A 20 0.10 -9.78 -13.29
N ALA A 21 1.08 -9.76 -12.38
CA ALA A 21 2.37 -9.12 -12.65
C ALA A 21 3.06 -9.74 -13.88
N LYS A 22 2.99 -11.07 -14.01
CA LYS A 22 3.48 -11.79 -15.19
C LYS A 22 2.71 -11.42 -16.46
N ALA A 23 1.38 -11.35 -16.42
CA ALA A 23 0.56 -10.97 -17.56
C ALA A 23 0.90 -9.54 -18.04
N ILE A 24 1.01 -8.57 -17.12
CA ILE A 24 1.36 -7.18 -17.46
C ILE A 24 2.75 -7.12 -18.11
N SER A 25 3.74 -7.84 -17.57
CA SER A 25 5.09 -7.84 -18.16
C SER A 25 5.17 -8.50 -19.54
N GLN A 26 4.32 -9.48 -19.83
CA GLN A 26 4.30 -10.21 -21.10
C GLN A 26 3.51 -9.51 -22.21
N TRP A 27 2.46 -8.76 -21.85
CA TRP A 27 1.57 -8.10 -22.80
C TRP A 27 1.90 -6.62 -23.05
N TYR A 28 2.66 -5.97 -22.16
CA TYR A 28 2.98 -4.54 -22.28
C TYR A 28 4.48 -4.24 -22.23
N SER A 29 4.91 -3.27 -23.04
CA SER A 29 6.31 -2.84 -23.14
C SER A 29 6.73 -2.02 -21.92
N LYS A 30 8.04 -1.89 -21.70
CA LYS A 30 8.57 -1.23 -20.49
C LYS A 30 8.09 0.21 -20.32
N SER A 31 7.87 0.94 -21.42
CA SER A 31 7.33 2.30 -21.44
C SER A 31 5.88 2.41 -20.96
N GLU A 32 5.05 1.39 -21.16
CA GLU A 32 3.61 1.41 -20.85
C GLU A 32 3.29 0.70 -19.54
N ARG A 33 4.19 -0.17 -19.05
CA ARG A 33 3.99 -0.94 -17.81
C ARG A 33 3.64 -0.05 -16.62
N GLY A 34 4.24 1.14 -16.50
CA GLY A 34 3.95 2.07 -15.39
C GLY A 34 2.47 2.46 -15.31
N GLY A 35 1.85 2.77 -16.47
CA GLY A 35 0.42 3.11 -16.52
C GLY A 35 -0.48 1.93 -16.17
N TRP A 36 -0.17 0.73 -16.67
CA TRP A 36 -0.94 -0.48 -16.35
C TRP A 36 -0.80 -0.92 -14.89
N TYR A 37 0.38 -0.79 -14.30
CA TYR A 37 0.59 -1.02 -12.86
C TYR A 37 -0.17 0.01 -12.01
N SER A 38 -0.22 1.27 -12.45
CA SER A 38 -1.02 2.30 -11.78
C SER A 38 -2.51 1.96 -11.81
N LEU A 39 -3.05 1.57 -12.98
CA LEU A 39 -4.45 1.15 -13.11
C LEU A 39 -4.77 -0.07 -12.23
N TRP A 40 -3.86 -1.06 -12.21
CA TRP A 40 -4.00 -2.22 -11.33
C TRP A 40 -4.00 -1.80 -9.86
N ASN A 41 -3.11 -0.90 -9.45
CA ASN A 41 -3.06 -0.41 -8.08
C ASN A 41 -4.33 0.38 -7.70
N THR A 42 -4.91 1.14 -8.62
CA THR A 42 -6.21 1.82 -8.39
C THR A 42 -7.33 0.83 -8.11
N SER A 43 -7.33 -0.35 -8.75
CA SER A 43 -8.36 -1.36 -8.52
C SER A 43 -8.43 -1.85 -7.07
N HIS A 44 -7.28 -1.90 -6.37
CA HIS A 44 -7.20 -2.27 -4.96
C HIS A 44 -7.94 -1.25 -4.08
N ASN A 45 -7.73 0.05 -4.31
CA ASN A 45 -8.38 1.10 -3.53
C ASN A 45 -9.89 1.18 -3.85
N VAL A 46 -10.28 0.97 -5.12
CA VAL A 46 -11.69 0.88 -5.51
C VAL A 46 -12.37 -0.29 -4.80
N GLY A 47 -11.72 -1.47 -4.76
CA GLY A 47 -12.20 -2.63 -4.02
C GLY A 47 -12.33 -2.34 -2.52
N GLY A 48 -11.31 -1.72 -1.92
CA GLY A 48 -11.31 -1.32 -0.51
C GLY A 48 -12.39 -0.29 -0.15
N ALA A 49 -12.77 0.59 -1.08
CA ALA A 49 -13.84 1.57 -0.87
C ALA A 49 -15.24 0.93 -0.98
N LEU A 50 -15.43 0.07 -1.98
CA LEU A 50 -16.74 -0.51 -2.28
C LEU A 50 -17.10 -1.70 -1.39
N ALA A 51 -16.13 -2.53 -1.02
CA ALA A 51 -16.40 -3.76 -0.27
C ALA A 51 -17.08 -3.51 1.10
N PRO A 52 -16.61 -2.57 1.95
CA PRO A 52 -17.27 -2.26 3.21
C PRO A 52 -18.67 -1.70 2.99
N LEU A 53 -18.87 -0.84 1.97
CA LEU A 53 -20.17 -0.23 1.65
C LEU A 53 -21.20 -1.26 1.19
N ILE A 54 -20.80 -2.17 0.29
CA ILE A 54 -21.65 -3.28 -0.17
C ILE A 54 -22.00 -4.18 1.01
N ALA A 55 -21.00 -4.55 1.83
CA ALA A 55 -21.22 -5.38 3.00
C ALA A 55 -22.20 -4.73 3.99
N SER A 56 -22.02 -3.45 4.34
CA SER A 56 -22.93 -2.75 5.24
C SER A 56 -24.33 -2.56 4.68
N GLY A 57 -24.46 -2.18 3.39
CA GLY A 57 -25.77 -1.98 2.79
C GLY A 57 -26.59 -3.27 2.71
N VAL A 58 -25.92 -4.40 2.48
CA VAL A 58 -26.57 -5.73 2.53
C VAL A 58 -27.00 -6.09 3.95
N ILE A 59 -26.19 -5.78 4.96
CA ILE A 59 -26.55 -6.01 6.37
C ILE A 59 -27.79 -5.19 6.74
N GLU A 60 -27.82 -3.91 6.39
CA GLU A 60 -28.93 -3.01 6.68
C GLU A 60 -30.23 -3.45 5.98
N TYR A 61 -30.13 -3.85 4.71
CA TYR A 61 -31.30 -4.31 3.95
C TYR A 61 -31.84 -5.67 4.41
N THR A 62 -30.96 -6.63 4.73
CA THR A 62 -31.38 -8.01 5.06
C THR A 62 -31.56 -8.26 6.57
N GLY A 63 -31.02 -7.39 7.42
CA GLY A 63 -30.94 -7.59 8.86
C GLY A 63 -30.03 -8.75 9.30
N ASN A 64 -29.28 -9.38 8.38
CA ASN A 64 -28.51 -10.58 8.66
C ASN A 64 -27.05 -10.46 8.21
N TRP A 65 -26.14 -10.49 9.19
CA TRP A 65 -24.70 -10.35 9.00
C TRP A 65 -24.07 -11.41 8.09
N ARG A 66 -24.69 -12.59 7.92
CA ARG A 66 -24.15 -13.66 7.06
C ARG A 66 -24.13 -13.26 5.59
N TYR A 67 -25.08 -12.44 5.14
CA TYR A 67 -25.11 -11.98 3.75
C TYR A 67 -23.96 -11.02 3.40
N ALA A 68 -23.34 -10.39 4.40
CA ALA A 68 -22.09 -9.64 4.22
C ALA A 68 -20.93 -10.52 3.74
N PHE A 69 -20.99 -11.84 3.94
CA PHE A 69 -20.02 -12.79 3.39
C PHE A 69 -20.47 -13.34 2.03
N TYR A 70 -21.75 -13.68 1.88
CA TYR A 70 -22.25 -14.31 0.65
C TYR A 70 -22.26 -13.36 -0.55
N VAL A 71 -22.64 -12.08 -0.36
CA VAL A 71 -22.76 -11.14 -1.48
C VAL A 71 -21.38 -10.77 -2.06
N PRO A 72 -20.38 -10.35 -1.27
CA PRO A 72 -19.03 -10.12 -1.80
C PRO A 72 -18.39 -11.39 -2.38
N ALA A 73 -18.67 -12.57 -1.82
CA ALA A 73 -18.20 -13.85 -2.37
C ALA A 73 -18.82 -14.12 -3.76
N ALA A 74 -20.12 -13.85 -3.95
CA ALA A 74 -20.77 -14.00 -5.24
C ALA A 74 -20.20 -13.02 -6.29
N ILE A 75 -19.98 -11.76 -5.92
CA ILE A 75 -19.34 -10.76 -6.80
C ILE A 75 -17.94 -11.23 -7.19
N THR A 76 -17.15 -11.68 -6.22
CA THR A 76 -15.79 -12.21 -6.47
C THR A 76 -15.82 -13.44 -7.37
N ALA A 77 -16.79 -14.34 -7.22
CA ALA A 77 -16.95 -15.51 -8.08
C ALA A 77 -17.28 -15.11 -9.53
N VAL A 78 -18.17 -14.14 -9.72
CA VAL A 78 -18.47 -13.58 -11.05
C VAL A 78 -17.23 -12.95 -11.67
N GLN A 79 -16.47 -12.17 -10.90
CA GLN A 79 -15.20 -11.58 -11.36
C GLN A 79 -14.16 -12.65 -11.71
N ALA A 80 -14.11 -13.75 -10.98
CA ALA A 80 -13.23 -14.89 -11.28
C ALA A 80 -13.62 -15.58 -12.59
N ILE A 81 -14.92 -15.78 -12.85
CA ILE A 81 -15.42 -16.34 -14.12
C ILE A 81 -15.08 -15.42 -15.29
N ILE A 82 -15.34 -14.11 -15.16
CA ILE A 82 -14.98 -13.11 -16.16
C ILE A 82 -13.46 -13.18 -16.42
N SER A 83 -12.65 -13.18 -15.38
CA SER A 83 -11.19 -13.24 -15.51
C SER A 83 -10.74 -14.55 -16.19
N ALA A 84 -11.37 -15.69 -15.88
CA ALA A 84 -11.05 -16.96 -16.52
C ALA A 84 -11.39 -16.98 -18.02
N ILE A 85 -12.44 -16.27 -18.45
CA ILE A 85 -12.86 -16.19 -19.86
C ILE A 85 -11.98 -15.20 -20.64
N PHE A 86 -11.66 -14.04 -20.06
CA PHE A 86 -10.99 -12.95 -20.76
C PHE A 86 -9.47 -12.94 -20.65
N MET A 87 -8.88 -13.54 -19.60
CA MET A 87 -7.43 -13.50 -19.39
C MET A 87 -6.72 -14.43 -20.38
N ARG A 88 -5.98 -13.82 -21.32
CA ARG A 88 -5.27 -14.55 -22.37
C ARG A 88 -3.90 -15.03 -21.89
N ALA A 89 -3.55 -16.24 -22.31
CA ALA A 89 -2.19 -16.80 -22.19
C ALA A 89 -1.15 -15.96 -22.95
N LYS A 90 0.11 -16.38 -22.94
CA LYS A 90 1.20 -15.65 -23.60
C LYS A 90 0.88 -15.32 -25.08
N PRO A 91 1.32 -14.15 -25.59
CA PRO A 91 1.17 -13.79 -27.01
C PRO A 91 1.67 -14.88 -27.97
N GLU A 92 2.78 -15.54 -27.61
CA GLU A 92 3.42 -16.62 -28.36
C GLU A 92 2.47 -17.80 -28.66
N LYS A 93 1.51 -18.10 -27.76
CA LYS A 93 0.52 -19.17 -27.95
C LYS A 93 -0.42 -18.87 -29.12
N TYR A 94 -0.59 -17.59 -29.46
CA TYR A 94 -1.46 -17.13 -30.54
C TYR A 94 -0.65 -16.79 -31.81
N GLY A 95 0.62 -17.19 -31.88
CA GLY A 95 1.51 -16.86 -33.00
C GLY A 95 1.90 -15.38 -33.08
N LEU A 96 1.68 -14.62 -32.01
CA LEU A 96 2.07 -13.21 -31.95
C LEU A 96 3.54 -13.10 -31.49
N PRO A 97 4.33 -12.19 -32.09
CA PRO A 97 5.70 -11.93 -31.64
C PRO A 97 5.68 -11.45 -30.19
N ASN A 98 6.76 -11.75 -29.46
CA ASN A 98 6.92 -11.26 -28.09
C ASN A 98 6.91 -9.72 -28.12
N VAL A 99 6.31 -9.08 -27.11
CA VAL A 99 6.17 -7.61 -27.06
C VAL A 99 7.52 -6.89 -27.16
N GLY A 100 8.61 -7.51 -26.71
CA GLY A 100 9.97 -7.00 -26.90
C GLY A 100 10.43 -6.95 -28.37
N GLU A 101 10.06 -7.95 -29.17
CA GLU A 101 10.35 -8.00 -30.62
C GLU A 101 9.41 -7.11 -31.43
N TRP A 102 8.12 -7.07 -31.05
CA TRP A 102 7.10 -6.25 -31.72
C TRP A 102 7.39 -4.75 -31.61
N LYS A 103 7.83 -4.26 -30.45
CA LYS A 103 8.22 -2.84 -30.26
C LYS A 103 9.72 -2.57 -30.43
N LYS A 104 10.55 -3.58 -30.74
CA LYS A 104 12.02 -3.47 -30.80
C LYS A 104 12.61 -2.74 -29.59
N ASP A 105 12.23 -3.16 -28.38
CA ASP A 105 12.56 -2.45 -27.15
C ASP A 105 14.04 -2.69 -26.75
N THR A 106 14.95 -1.88 -27.31
CA THR A 106 16.40 -1.86 -27.06
C THR A 106 16.74 -1.68 -25.57
N LYS A 107 15.81 -1.13 -24.76
CA LYS A 107 16.00 -0.91 -23.33
C LYS A 107 15.96 -2.20 -22.49
N GLN A 108 15.35 -3.28 -22.99
CA GLN A 108 15.32 -4.55 -22.26
C GLN A 108 16.60 -5.37 -22.49
N LEU A 109 17.20 -5.27 -23.68
CA LEU A 109 18.51 -5.84 -24.00
C LEU A 109 19.65 -5.15 -23.24
N ALA A 110 19.59 -3.83 -23.02
CA ALA A 110 20.61 -3.09 -22.26
C ALA A 110 20.59 -3.37 -20.74
N ILE A 111 19.48 -3.86 -20.18
CA ILE A 111 19.41 -4.30 -18.77
C ILE A 111 20.06 -5.68 -18.63
N ASN A 112 19.75 -6.61 -19.53
CA ASN A 112 20.36 -7.94 -19.54
C ASN A 112 21.88 -7.88 -19.76
N GLN A 113 22.37 -6.91 -20.54
CA GLN A 113 23.81 -6.65 -20.73
C GLN A 113 24.49 -5.97 -19.52
N ARG A 114 23.74 -5.34 -18.60
CA ARG A 114 24.28 -4.77 -17.36
C ARG A 114 24.34 -5.76 -16.20
N SER A 115 23.58 -6.85 -16.24
CA SER A 115 23.63 -7.93 -15.25
C SER A 115 24.88 -8.82 -15.40
N GLU A 116 25.73 -8.60 -16.41
CA GLU A 116 27.04 -9.23 -16.53
C GLU A 116 28.06 -8.53 -15.61
N GLY A 117 27.89 -8.75 -14.30
CA GLY A 117 28.65 -8.07 -13.26
C GLY A 117 28.85 -8.86 -11.96
N GLY A 118 29.20 -10.15 -12.06
CA GLY A 118 30.10 -10.83 -11.11
C GLY A 118 29.68 -11.12 -9.65
N LEU A 119 28.47 -10.77 -9.19
CA LEU A 119 28.01 -11.10 -7.84
C LEU A 119 26.83 -12.08 -7.85
N THR A 120 26.87 -13.09 -6.97
CA THR A 120 25.74 -14.00 -6.74
C THR A 120 24.54 -13.23 -6.19
N MET A 121 23.31 -13.62 -6.56
CA MET A 121 22.05 -13.01 -6.09
C MET A 121 22.00 -12.89 -4.54
N TRP A 122 22.54 -13.88 -3.83
CA TRP A 122 22.67 -13.86 -2.37
C TRP A 122 23.69 -12.84 -1.83
N ALA A 123 24.82 -12.68 -2.52
CA ALA A 123 25.84 -11.68 -2.17
C ALA A 123 25.32 -10.26 -2.42
N MET A 124 24.54 -10.06 -3.49
CA MET A 124 23.87 -8.78 -3.74
C MET A 124 22.80 -8.49 -2.68
N PHE A 125 22.00 -9.49 -2.32
CA PHE A 125 20.98 -9.36 -1.28
C PHE A 125 21.57 -8.96 0.07
N THR A 126 22.58 -9.68 0.54
CA THR A 126 23.19 -9.38 1.85
C THR A 126 23.95 -8.05 1.85
N ARG A 127 24.73 -7.76 0.80
CA ARG A 127 25.57 -6.56 0.74
C ARG A 127 24.77 -5.27 0.51
N TYR A 128 23.79 -5.28 -0.39
CA TYR A 128 23.07 -4.06 -0.77
C TYR A 128 21.74 -3.88 -0.03
N ILE A 129 21.10 -4.95 0.45
CA ILE A 129 19.79 -4.86 1.11
C ILE A 129 19.95 -5.00 2.62
N VAL A 130 20.54 -6.11 3.08
CA VAL A 130 20.64 -6.40 4.53
C VAL A 130 21.61 -5.45 5.25
N ASN A 131 22.73 -5.09 4.62
CA ASN A 131 23.74 -4.23 5.25
C ASN A 131 23.51 -2.73 4.99
N SER A 132 22.46 -2.33 4.27
CA SER A 132 22.18 -0.93 3.98
C SER A 132 21.29 -0.32 5.07
N PRO A 133 21.82 0.61 5.91
CA PRO A 133 21.02 1.23 6.96
C PRO A 133 19.88 2.08 6.40
N ILE A 134 20.04 2.68 5.21
CA ILE A 134 19.01 3.47 4.55
C ILE A 134 17.79 2.60 4.21
N ILE A 135 18.02 1.39 3.69
CA ILE A 135 16.94 0.47 3.32
C ILE A 135 16.18 0.00 4.56
N TRP A 136 16.86 -0.33 5.65
CA TRP A 136 16.19 -0.72 6.90
C TRP A 136 15.38 0.41 7.52
N MET A 137 15.90 1.64 7.51
CA MET A 137 15.12 2.80 7.95
C MET A 137 13.89 3.03 7.07
N ALA A 138 14.03 2.86 5.75
CA ALA A 138 12.92 2.97 4.80
C ALA A 138 11.87 1.87 5.00
N ILE A 139 12.29 0.62 5.23
CA ILE A 139 11.39 -0.50 5.57
C ILE A 139 10.69 -0.22 6.91
N GLY A 140 11.40 0.31 7.92
CA GLY A 140 10.80 0.71 9.18
C GLY A 140 9.77 1.84 9.04
N GLY A 141 10.03 2.82 8.18
CA GLY A 141 9.08 3.88 7.84
C GLY A 141 7.83 3.33 7.13
N ASP A 142 8.02 2.46 6.14
CA ASP A 142 6.90 1.81 5.43
C ASP A 142 6.08 0.90 6.36
N LEU A 143 6.72 0.19 7.28
CA LEU A 143 6.06 -0.58 8.34
C LEU A 143 5.15 0.32 9.19
N CYS A 144 5.65 1.48 9.63
CA CYS A 144 4.86 2.44 10.42
C CYS A 144 3.62 2.91 9.65
N ILE A 145 3.78 3.28 8.37
CA ILE A 145 2.68 3.66 7.48
C ILE A 145 1.66 2.52 7.35
N TYR A 146 2.12 1.29 7.21
CA TYR A 146 1.23 0.16 6.98
C TYR A 146 0.46 -0.27 8.23
N VAL A 147 1.07 -0.13 9.42
CA VAL A 147 0.35 -0.28 10.70
C VAL A 147 -0.77 0.75 10.77
N ILE A 148 -0.44 2.04 10.58
CA ILE A 148 -1.45 3.12 10.62
C ILE A 148 -2.55 2.86 9.58
N ARG A 149 -2.19 2.48 8.35
CA ARG A 149 -3.12 2.16 7.27
C ARG A 149 -4.11 1.07 7.69
N THR A 150 -3.58 -0.05 8.18
CA THR A 150 -4.39 -1.22 8.50
C THR A 150 -5.28 -0.95 9.70
N VAL A 151 -4.77 -0.26 10.74
CA VAL A 151 -5.60 0.14 11.88
C VAL A 151 -6.72 1.09 11.45
N THR A 152 -6.40 2.08 10.61
CA THR A 152 -7.38 3.03 10.09
C THR A 152 -8.42 2.33 9.20
N ASN A 153 -8.04 1.34 8.40
CA ASN A 153 -9.00 0.63 7.56
C ASN A 153 -9.92 -0.30 8.37
N ASP A 154 -9.35 -1.09 9.27
CA ASP A 154 -10.07 -2.20 9.94
C ASP A 154 -10.89 -1.72 11.15
N TRP A 155 -10.40 -0.72 11.89
CA TRP A 155 -10.97 -0.34 13.19
C TRP A 155 -11.86 0.89 13.15
N VAL A 156 -11.84 1.68 12.07
CA VAL A 156 -12.68 2.88 11.96
C VAL A 156 -14.15 2.55 12.14
N SER A 157 -14.67 1.58 11.39
CA SER A 157 -16.09 1.23 11.50
C SER A 157 -16.44 0.68 12.88
N VAL A 158 -15.54 -0.07 13.50
CA VAL A 158 -15.73 -0.57 14.87
C VAL A 158 -15.80 0.57 15.87
N TYR A 159 -14.90 1.56 15.78
CA TYR A 159 -14.87 2.71 16.66
C TYR A 159 -16.12 3.58 16.53
N PHE A 160 -16.48 4.00 15.31
CA PHE A 160 -17.61 4.90 15.08
C PHE A 160 -18.96 4.25 15.41
N VAL A 161 -19.11 2.95 15.20
CA VAL A 161 -20.34 2.23 15.59
C VAL A 161 -20.41 2.05 17.10
N LYS A 162 -19.32 1.61 17.76
CA LYS A 162 -19.36 1.29 19.20
C LYS A 162 -19.34 2.51 20.11
N GLU A 163 -18.48 3.49 19.83
CA GLU A 163 -18.26 4.63 20.72
C GLU A 163 -19.19 5.80 20.42
N LEU A 164 -19.51 6.02 19.13
CA LEU A 164 -20.31 7.16 18.68
C LEU A 164 -21.74 6.77 18.28
N GLY A 165 -22.06 5.48 18.27
CA GLY A 165 -23.39 4.98 17.90
C GLY A 165 -23.77 5.32 16.46
N TRP A 166 -22.81 5.49 15.57
CA TRP A 166 -23.09 5.78 14.16
C TRP A 166 -23.63 4.55 13.45
N ASP A 167 -24.43 4.81 12.41
CA ASP A 167 -24.87 3.76 11.50
C ASP A 167 -23.67 3.07 10.80
N LEU A 168 -23.85 1.79 10.47
CA LEU A 168 -22.81 0.96 9.87
C LEU A 168 -22.40 1.45 8.48
N VAL A 169 -23.35 1.87 7.63
CA VAL A 169 -23.07 2.40 6.29
C VAL A 169 -22.35 3.73 6.40
N LYS A 170 -22.80 4.61 7.30
CA LYS A 170 -22.16 5.91 7.58
C LYS A 170 -20.72 5.75 8.10
N SER A 171 -20.44 4.69 8.86
CA SER A 171 -19.09 4.44 9.37
C SER A 171 -18.19 3.84 8.29
N ASN A 172 -18.69 2.89 7.50
CA ASN A 172 -17.97 2.31 6.37
C ASN A 172 -17.72 3.29 5.22
N SER A 173 -18.55 4.33 5.05
CA SER A 173 -18.29 5.37 4.05
C SER A 173 -17.06 6.22 4.37
N LEU A 174 -16.62 6.30 5.63
CA LEU A 174 -15.34 6.93 5.98
C LEU A 174 -14.15 6.16 5.40
N VAL A 175 -14.22 4.82 5.39
CA VAL A 175 -13.21 3.98 4.75
C VAL A 175 -13.19 4.22 3.24
N ALA A 176 -14.35 4.42 2.61
CA ALA A 176 -14.41 4.79 1.20
C ALA A 176 -13.74 6.15 0.92
N TRP A 177 -14.01 7.18 1.74
CA TRP A 177 -13.34 8.48 1.61
C TRP A 177 -11.82 8.39 1.82
N PHE A 178 -11.39 7.55 2.76
CA PHE A 178 -9.99 7.23 3.00
C PHE A 178 -9.34 6.60 1.75
N GLU A 179 -9.97 5.61 1.12
CA GLU A 179 -9.43 4.96 -0.08
C GLU A 179 -9.40 5.91 -1.30
N VAL A 180 -10.42 6.76 -1.46
CA VAL A 180 -10.45 7.79 -2.51
C VAL A 180 -9.33 8.82 -2.31
N GLY A 181 -9.12 9.26 -1.07
CA GLY A 181 -7.97 10.09 -0.70
C GLY A 181 -6.64 9.42 -1.00
N GLY A 182 -6.57 8.09 -0.80
CA GLY A 182 -5.41 7.29 -1.12
C GLY A 182 -5.06 7.25 -2.61
N ILE A 183 -6.06 7.11 -3.48
CA ILE A 183 -5.87 7.17 -4.94
C ILE A 183 -5.28 8.52 -5.33
N LEU A 184 -5.89 9.61 -4.85
CA LEU A 184 -5.44 10.96 -5.19
C LEU A 184 -4.06 11.25 -4.62
N GLY A 185 -3.80 10.88 -3.36
CA GLY A 185 -2.48 11.04 -2.73
C GLY A 185 -1.38 10.29 -3.47
N GLY A 186 -1.62 9.05 -3.89
CA GLY A 186 -0.66 8.28 -4.69
C GLY A 186 -0.35 8.93 -6.04
N LEU A 187 -1.34 9.51 -6.70
CA LEU A 187 -1.16 10.21 -7.97
C LEU A 187 -0.42 11.55 -7.78
N THR A 188 -0.80 12.33 -6.77
CA THR A 188 -0.18 13.64 -6.49
C THR A 188 1.23 13.51 -5.95
N SER A 189 1.55 12.42 -5.24
CA SER A 189 2.88 12.23 -4.66
C SER A 189 3.98 12.07 -5.71
N GLY A 190 3.71 11.36 -6.81
CA GLY A 190 4.63 11.27 -7.94
C GLY A 190 4.88 12.63 -8.59
N ILE A 191 3.81 13.37 -8.91
CA ILE A 191 3.92 14.69 -9.54
C ILE A 191 4.65 15.69 -8.64
N ILE A 192 4.34 15.70 -7.35
CA ILE A 192 4.96 16.61 -6.38
C ILE A 192 6.43 16.25 -6.17
N SER A 193 6.76 14.96 -6.07
CA SER A 193 8.16 14.54 -5.94
C SER A 193 8.99 14.97 -7.15
N ASP A 194 8.47 14.76 -8.35
CA ASP A 194 9.18 15.05 -9.60
C ASP A 194 9.30 16.56 -9.87
N ARG A 195 8.22 17.34 -9.68
CA ARG A 195 8.19 18.76 -10.05
C ARG A 195 8.61 19.72 -8.95
N LEU A 196 8.29 19.42 -7.69
CA LEU A 196 8.50 20.37 -6.58
C LEU A 196 9.80 20.08 -5.83
N PHE A 197 10.23 18.82 -5.78
CA PHE A 197 11.39 18.40 -4.98
C PHE A 197 12.56 17.85 -5.79
N ASN A 198 12.62 18.09 -7.10
CA ASN A 198 13.68 17.58 -8.00
C ASN A 198 13.88 16.07 -7.85
N ALA A 199 12.79 15.30 -7.80
CA ALA A 199 12.75 13.85 -7.57
C ALA A 199 13.27 13.39 -6.19
N ASP A 200 13.35 14.27 -5.19
CA ASP A 200 13.66 13.88 -3.80
C ASP A 200 12.42 13.26 -3.12
N ARG A 201 12.42 11.93 -3.08
CA ARG A 201 11.34 11.11 -2.53
C ARG A 201 11.23 11.25 -1.02
N TRP A 202 12.36 11.34 -0.33
CA TRP A 202 12.40 11.37 1.14
C TRP A 202 11.82 12.68 1.69
N LYS A 203 12.10 13.82 1.06
CA LYS A 203 11.47 15.10 1.41
C LYS A 203 9.97 15.09 1.15
N THR A 204 9.55 14.47 0.05
CA THR A 204 8.13 14.36 -0.30
C THR A 204 7.39 13.50 0.73
N ILE A 205 7.97 12.37 1.14
CA ILE A 205 7.44 11.53 2.22
C ILE A 205 7.26 12.35 3.50
N LEU A 206 8.26 13.15 3.89
CA LEU A 206 8.20 13.95 5.12
C LEU A 206 6.99 14.90 5.14
N ILE A 207 6.70 15.55 4.01
CA ILE A 207 5.55 16.46 3.90
C ILE A 207 4.23 15.69 4.04
N TYR A 208 4.09 14.55 3.37
CA TYR A 208 2.89 13.73 3.50
C TYR A 208 2.74 13.13 4.91
N SER A 209 3.83 12.86 5.63
CA SER A 209 3.78 12.48 7.05
C SER A 209 3.21 13.60 7.93
N PHE A 210 3.50 14.87 7.63
CA PHE A 210 2.85 16.01 8.31
C PHE A 210 1.37 16.14 7.92
N VAL A 211 1.03 15.91 6.65
CA VAL A 211 -0.37 15.87 6.18
C VAL A 211 -1.15 14.77 6.90
N LEU A 212 -0.55 13.60 7.11
CA LEU A 212 -1.13 12.50 7.88
C LEU A 212 -1.43 12.91 9.32
N ILE A 213 -0.46 13.52 10.02
CA ILE A 213 -0.63 14.01 11.39
C ILE A 213 -1.73 15.08 11.45
N ALA A 214 -1.74 16.03 10.50
CA ALA A 214 -2.77 17.05 10.42
C ALA A 214 -4.17 16.44 10.22
N GLY A 215 -4.28 15.40 9.39
CA GLY A 215 -5.52 14.65 9.21
C GLY A 215 -6.00 13.96 10.49
N MET A 216 -5.09 13.31 11.24
CA MET A 216 -5.41 12.68 12.52
C MET A 216 -5.89 13.69 13.58
N ILE A 217 -5.18 14.82 13.70
CA ILE A 217 -5.59 15.92 14.58
C ILE A 217 -6.95 16.47 14.13
N GLY A 218 -7.16 16.62 12.82
CA GLY A 218 -8.42 17.06 12.25
C GLY A 218 -9.60 16.16 12.63
N VAL A 219 -9.43 14.83 12.61
CA VAL A 219 -10.45 13.90 13.11
C VAL A 219 -10.74 14.18 14.58
N ALA A 220 -9.73 14.25 15.44
CA ALA A 220 -9.92 14.48 16.87
C ALA A 220 -10.71 15.78 17.18
N LEU A 221 -10.50 16.83 16.39
CA LEU A 221 -11.19 18.12 16.55
C LEU A 221 -12.61 18.13 15.97
N THR A 222 -12.89 17.31 14.95
CA THR A 222 -14.14 17.39 14.18
C THR A 222 -15.11 16.23 14.42
N ILE A 223 -14.68 15.22 15.19
CA ILE A 223 -15.39 13.96 15.40
C ILE A 223 -16.83 14.12 15.91
N HIS A 224 -17.09 15.13 16.75
CA HIS A 224 -18.42 15.44 17.30
C HIS A 224 -19.12 16.61 16.59
N VAL A 225 -18.52 17.18 15.54
CA VAL A 225 -19.03 18.40 14.90
C VAL A 225 -19.91 18.07 13.69
N HIS A 226 -19.31 17.47 12.66
CA HIS A 226 -20.03 17.20 11.40
C HIS A 226 -19.41 16.03 10.63
N TYR A 227 -20.24 15.15 10.09
CA TYR A 227 -19.80 13.98 9.30
C TYR A 227 -18.86 14.35 8.14
N TYR A 228 -19.25 15.33 7.30
CA TYR A 228 -18.42 15.75 6.16
C TYR A 228 -17.02 16.25 6.56
N LEU A 229 -16.86 16.89 7.72
CA LEU A 229 -15.53 17.31 8.19
C LEU A 229 -14.68 16.08 8.52
N VAL A 230 -15.25 15.10 9.21
CA VAL A 230 -14.59 13.82 9.49
C VAL A 230 -14.23 13.10 8.19
N ALA A 231 -15.13 13.05 7.21
CA ALA A 231 -14.88 12.46 5.89
C ALA A 231 -13.72 13.15 5.15
N ILE A 232 -13.64 14.48 5.19
CA ILE A 232 -12.51 15.24 4.62
C ILE A 232 -11.22 14.90 5.36
N CYS A 233 -11.24 14.78 6.69
CA CYS A 233 -10.06 14.36 7.44
C CYS A 233 -9.62 12.93 7.08
N PHE A 234 -10.54 11.98 6.90
CA PHE A 234 -10.23 10.62 6.43
C PHE A 234 -9.65 10.62 5.02
N PHE A 235 -10.17 11.47 4.13
CA PHE A 235 -9.58 11.68 2.81
C PHE A 235 -8.14 12.19 2.89
N ILE A 236 -7.86 13.16 3.77
CA ILE A 236 -6.51 13.70 4.01
C ILE A 236 -5.59 12.62 4.59
N ILE A 237 -6.07 11.82 5.56
CA ILE A 237 -5.34 10.68 6.12
C ILE A 237 -5.02 9.67 5.00
N GLY A 238 -5.99 9.34 4.15
CA GLY A 238 -5.80 8.48 2.99
C GLY A 238 -4.67 8.95 2.08
N ALA A 239 -4.70 10.23 1.71
CA ALA A 239 -3.65 10.84 0.92
C ALA A 239 -2.29 10.79 1.63
N GLY A 240 -2.26 11.08 2.93
CA GLY A 240 -1.06 11.05 3.78
C GLY A 240 -0.46 9.66 4.00
N ILE A 241 -1.20 8.58 3.77
CA ILE A 241 -0.73 7.20 3.92
C ILE A 241 -0.24 6.62 2.59
N TYR A 242 -1.09 6.67 1.56
CA TYR A 242 -0.78 6.03 0.28
C TYR A 242 0.37 6.73 -0.46
N ALA A 243 0.50 8.05 -0.32
CA ALA A 243 1.62 8.78 -0.91
C ALA A 243 2.98 8.30 -0.39
N PRO A 244 3.26 8.28 0.93
CA PRO A 244 4.46 7.68 1.48
C PRO A 244 4.66 6.22 1.11
N GLN A 245 3.60 5.40 1.13
CA GLN A 245 3.70 3.97 0.82
C GLN A 245 4.27 3.72 -0.58
N MET A 246 3.82 4.50 -1.58
CA MET A 246 4.36 4.42 -2.94
C MET A 246 5.80 4.95 -3.02
N LEU A 247 6.08 6.07 -2.36
CA LEU A 247 7.41 6.69 -2.37
C LEU A 247 8.47 5.86 -1.64
N PHE A 248 8.12 5.15 -0.56
CA PHE A 248 9.02 4.21 0.11
C PHE A 248 9.37 3.03 -0.79
N ALA A 249 8.38 2.47 -1.49
CA ALA A 249 8.63 1.39 -2.44
C ALA A 249 9.61 1.82 -3.54
N LEU A 250 9.39 3.01 -4.10
CA LEU A 250 10.26 3.61 -5.10
C LEU A 250 11.65 3.92 -4.54
N GLY A 251 11.75 4.55 -3.37
CA GLY A 251 13.02 4.89 -2.71
C GLY A 251 13.90 3.67 -2.41
N ILE A 252 13.29 2.55 -2.00
CA ILE A 252 14.00 1.28 -1.80
C ILE A 252 14.53 0.71 -3.11
N ILE A 253 13.75 0.78 -4.20
CA ILE A 253 14.18 0.32 -5.52
C ILE A 253 15.40 1.12 -5.98
N GLU A 254 15.39 2.44 -5.84
CA GLU A 254 16.54 3.30 -6.21
C GLU A 254 17.76 3.14 -5.30
N ALA A 255 17.55 2.91 -4.01
CA ALA A 255 18.64 2.64 -3.07
C ALA A 255 19.24 1.24 -3.23
N SER A 256 18.57 0.34 -3.97
CA SER A 256 19.00 -1.04 -4.20
C SER A 256 19.65 -1.21 -5.58
N HIS A 257 20.48 -2.25 -5.73
CA HIS A 257 21.08 -2.59 -7.02
C HIS A 257 20.01 -3.08 -8.01
N ALA A 258 20.20 -2.80 -9.32
CA ALA A 258 19.20 -3.10 -10.36
C ALA A 258 18.77 -4.58 -10.38
N ASP A 259 19.71 -5.50 -10.18
CA ASP A 259 19.44 -6.95 -10.13
C ASP A 259 18.87 -7.42 -8.78
N GLY A 260 18.95 -6.59 -7.73
CA GLY A 260 18.44 -6.87 -6.38
C GLY A 260 17.09 -6.24 -6.06
N ALA A 261 16.57 -5.35 -6.91
CA ALA A 261 15.34 -4.60 -6.66
C ALA A 261 14.12 -5.48 -6.37
N GLY A 262 14.02 -6.64 -7.03
CA GLY A 262 12.95 -7.62 -6.78
C GLY A 262 13.01 -8.23 -5.37
N ALA A 263 14.21 -8.62 -4.93
CA ALA A 263 14.43 -9.17 -3.59
C ALA A 263 14.23 -8.10 -2.50
N ALA A 264 14.65 -6.85 -2.76
CA ALA A 264 14.42 -5.72 -1.85
C ALA A 264 12.92 -5.46 -1.66
N THR A 265 12.17 -5.45 -2.77
CA THR A 265 10.71 -5.27 -2.75
C THR A 265 10.00 -6.44 -2.04
N GLY A 266 10.49 -7.67 -2.24
CA GLY A 266 9.98 -8.86 -1.54
C GLY A 266 10.21 -8.81 -0.03
N LEU A 267 11.43 -8.46 0.40
CA LEU A 267 11.77 -8.29 1.83
C LEU A 267 10.93 -7.17 2.45
N LYS A 268 10.86 -6.01 1.78
CA LYS A 268 10.00 -4.90 2.16
C LYS A 268 8.56 -5.38 2.37
N GLY A 269 7.96 -6.01 1.37
CA GLY A 269 6.61 -6.55 1.46
C GLY A 269 6.45 -7.47 2.67
N GLY A 270 7.35 -8.45 2.84
CA GLY A 270 7.32 -9.38 3.96
C GLY A 270 7.31 -8.70 5.33
N VAL A 271 8.20 -7.72 5.56
CA VAL A 271 8.26 -6.97 6.82
C VAL A 271 7.03 -6.09 6.99
N THR A 272 6.62 -5.37 5.95
CA THR A 272 5.46 -4.48 6.00
C THR A 272 4.16 -5.23 6.35
N TYR A 273 3.97 -6.46 5.86
CA TYR A 273 2.83 -7.29 6.22
C TYR A 273 2.82 -7.74 7.69
N ILE A 274 3.97 -7.78 8.38
CA ILE A 274 4.01 -7.92 9.84
C ILE A 274 3.28 -6.75 10.50
N GLY A 275 3.40 -5.54 9.94
CA GLY A 275 2.65 -4.36 10.40
C GLY A 275 1.13 -4.53 10.30
N ALA A 276 0.62 -5.14 9.22
CA ALA A 276 -0.79 -5.49 9.14
C ALA A 276 -1.19 -6.55 10.17
N ALA A 277 -0.34 -7.55 10.42
CA ALA A 277 -0.59 -8.52 11.48
C ALA A 277 -0.65 -7.85 12.87
N MET A 278 0.19 -6.83 13.10
CA MET A 278 0.19 -6.03 14.33
C MET A 278 -1.09 -5.21 14.50
N ALA A 279 -1.74 -4.81 13.42
CA ALA A 279 -2.99 -4.05 13.46
C ALA A 279 -4.20 -4.89 13.93
N GLY A 280 -4.09 -6.22 13.94
CA GLY A 280 -5.15 -7.11 14.41
C GLY A 280 -5.13 -7.31 15.94
N ALA A 281 -4.62 -8.45 16.39
CA ALA A 281 -4.68 -8.85 17.80
C ALA A 281 -3.98 -7.88 18.77
N PRO A 282 -2.79 -7.32 18.48
CA PRO A 282 -2.15 -6.36 19.39
C PRO A 282 -2.98 -5.10 19.65
N ILE A 283 -3.59 -4.53 18.62
CA ILE A 283 -4.47 -3.35 18.79
C ILE A 283 -5.70 -3.69 19.62
N ALA A 284 -6.30 -4.87 19.41
CA ALA A 284 -7.41 -5.36 20.23
C ALA A 284 -7.04 -5.50 21.72
N LEU A 285 -5.81 -5.93 22.03
CA LEU A 285 -5.33 -6.04 23.41
C LEU A 285 -5.10 -4.66 24.05
N ILE A 286 -4.60 -3.70 23.26
CA ILE A 286 -4.38 -2.32 23.71
C ILE A 286 -5.71 -1.62 23.96
N GLU A 287 -6.70 -1.82 23.08
CA GLU A 287 -8.06 -1.31 23.28
C GLU A 287 -8.67 -1.85 24.57
N LYS A 288 -8.54 -3.15 24.86
CA LYS A 288 -9.03 -3.74 26.12
C LYS A 288 -8.33 -3.20 27.37
N ALA A 289 -7.03 -2.91 27.30
CA ALA A 289 -6.24 -2.50 28.47
C ALA A 289 -6.26 -0.98 28.71
N TYR A 290 -6.26 -0.18 27.64
CA TYR A 290 -6.08 1.28 27.69
C TYR A 290 -7.19 2.06 26.98
N SER A 291 -8.28 1.40 26.58
CA SER A 291 -9.37 1.97 25.78
C SER A 291 -8.88 2.53 24.43
N TRP A 292 -9.79 3.16 23.68
CA TRP A 292 -9.45 3.80 22.41
C TRP A 292 -8.43 4.92 22.51
N ASN A 293 -8.36 5.61 23.66
CA ASN A 293 -7.32 6.60 23.92
C ASN A 293 -5.91 6.01 23.81
N GLY A 294 -5.69 4.79 24.33
CA GLY A 294 -4.42 4.09 24.17
C GLY A 294 -4.08 3.79 22.71
N VAL A 295 -5.07 3.40 21.90
CA VAL A 295 -4.91 3.17 20.47
C VAL A 295 -4.53 4.45 19.73
N PHE A 296 -5.19 5.57 20.03
CA PHE A 296 -4.88 6.86 19.41
C PHE A 296 -3.48 7.38 19.79
N ILE A 297 -3.08 7.23 21.05
CA ILE A 297 -1.72 7.58 21.50
C ILE A 297 -0.68 6.74 20.78
N LEU A 298 -0.92 5.43 20.62
CA LEU A 298 -0.03 4.56 19.85
C LEU A 298 0.09 5.01 18.40
N LEU A 299 -1.03 5.30 17.72
CA LEU A 299 -1.01 5.78 16.33
C LEU A 299 -0.25 7.10 16.18
N ALA A 300 -0.45 8.04 17.12
CA ALA A 300 0.31 9.28 17.17
C ALA A 300 1.81 9.03 17.39
N ALA A 301 2.19 8.11 18.29
CA ALA A 301 3.58 7.75 18.52
C ALA A 301 4.24 7.13 17.28
N ILE A 302 3.52 6.26 16.56
CA ILE A 302 3.99 5.66 15.30
C ILE A 302 4.12 6.72 14.21
N ALA A 303 3.20 7.69 14.13
CA ALA A 303 3.28 8.79 13.18
C ALA A 303 4.47 9.72 13.47
N ILE A 304 4.77 10.00 14.75
CA ILE A 304 5.97 10.75 15.14
C ILE A 304 7.24 9.96 14.81
N LEU A 305 7.26 8.65 15.11
CA LEU A 305 8.37 7.79 14.76
C LEU A 305 8.64 7.79 13.25
N LEU A 306 7.59 7.73 12.43
CA LEU A 306 7.69 7.85 10.98
C LEU A 306 8.37 9.16 10.55
N VAL A 307 7.99 10.29 11.15
CA VAL A 307 8.62 11.60 10.87
C VAL A 307 10.11 11.57 11.25
N LEU A 308 10.44 11.06 12.43
CA LEU A 308 11.83 10.95 12.90
C LEU A 308 12.67 10.03 12.00
N LEU A 309 12.14 8.87 11.60
CA LEU A 309 12.81 7.96 10.67
C LEU A 309 13.03 8.63 9.32
N THR A 310 12.04 9.36 8.80
CA THR A 310 12.16 10.06 7.51
C THR A 310 13.22 11.17 7.57
N ILE A 311 13.27 11.93 8.66
CA ILE A 311 14.32 12.94 8.89
C ILE A 311 15.71 12.28 8.98
N GLY A 312 15.80 11.14 9.68
CA GLY A 312 17.01 10.33 9.77
C GLY A 312 17.50 9.87 8.40
N ILE A 313 16.60 9.36 7.55
CA ILE A 313 16.91 8.95 6.17
C ILE A 313 17.46 10.12 5.37
N ILE A 314 16.79 11.29 5.40
CA ILE A 314 17.26 12.49 4.69
C ILE A 314 18.67 12.91 5.17
N GLY A 315 18.93 12.79 6.47
CA GLY A 315 20.24 13.10 7.06
C GLY A 315 21.34 12.14 6.59
N VAL A 316 21.06 10.84 6.56
CA VAL A 316 22.02 9.81 6.13
C VAL A 316 22.27 9.87 4.62
N ASP A 317 21.22 10.05 3.82
CA ASP A 317 21.31 10.17 2.36
C ASP A 317 22.16 11.38 1.94
N LYS A 318 21.95 12.54 2.57
CA LYS A 318 22.80 13.73 2.35
C LYS A 318 24.26 13.50 2.74
N ARG A 319 24.53 12.75 3.82
CA ARG A 319 25.91 12.44 4.23
C ARG A 319 26.59 11.52 3.22
N TYR A 320 25.87 10.50 2.74
CA TYR A 320 26.37 9.57 1.72
C TYR A 320 26.70 10.29 0.42
N ASN A 321 25.81 11.15 -0.08
CA ASN A 321 26.02 11.94 -1.28
C ASN A 321 27.16 12.95 -1.15
N ARG A 322 27.40 13.51 0.04
CA ARG A 322 28.56 14.40 0.28
C ARG A 322 29.91 13.67 0.30
N ILE A 323 29.95 12.42 0.76
CA ILE A 323 31.18 11.62 0.83
C ILE A 323 31.58 11.15 -0.58
N ASN A 324 30.61 10.79 -1.42
CA ASN A 324 30.87 10.31 -2.79
C ASN A 324 31.03 11.44 -3.83
N ALA A 325 30.78 12.69 -3.45
CA ALA A 325 31.00 13.87 -4.31
C ALA A 325 32.40 14.50 -4.12
N ARG A 326 33.25 13.92 -3.26
CA ARG A 326 34.67 14.26 -3.08
C ARG A 326 35.53 13.18 -3.69
#